data_AF-A0A8J5D0N3-F1
#
_entry.id   AF-A0A8J5D0N3-F1
#
_cell.length_a   1.000
_cell.length_b   1.000
_cell.length_c   1.000
_cell.angle_alpha   90.00
_cell.angle_beta   90.00
_cell.angle_gamma   90.00
#
_symmetry.space_group_name_H-M   'P 1'
#
loop_
_entity.id
_entity.type
_entity.pdbx_description
1 polymer ?
#
loop_
_entity_poly.entity_id
_entity_poly.type
_entity_poly.pdbx_seq_one_letter_code
_entity_poly.pdbx_strand_id
1 'polypeptide(L)'
;MTKPAKKVRYDSTIYHGTGQGDKVDVSAWEKVFTPPPVLEALAELGFSEPTEIQKLALPAAIKERMDIIGAAETGSGKTLAFGIPIIHGILSDKQYEAENPHEEQLTVGWRTVNKKTVVKA
;
A
#
# COMPACT_ATOMS: atom_id res chain seq x y z
N MET A 1 -23.19 -18.15 2.27
CA MET A 1 -23.27 -16.74 1.86
C MET A 1 -21.96 -16.03 2.20
N THR A 2 -21.00 -16.02 1.28
CA THR A 2 -19.80 -15.19 1.40
C THR A 2 -20.14 -13.81 0.85
N LYS A 3 -20.00 -12.77 1.69
CA LYS A 3 -20.15 -11.38 1.25
C LYS A 3 -19.07 -11.10 0.19
N PRO A 4 -19.39 -10.54 -0.98
CA PRO A 4 -18.35 -10.17 -1.93
C PRO A 4 -17.50 -9.05 -1.33
N ALA A 5 -16.17 -9.18 -1.41
CA ALA A 5 -15.24 -8.12 -1.06
C ALA A 5 -15.58 -6.88 -1.88
N LYS A 6 -15.83 -5.76 -1.20
CA LYS A 6 -16.09 -4.47 -1.85
C LYS A 6 -14.84 -4.08 -2.63
N LYS A 7 -14.88 -4.17 -3.97
CA LYS A 7 -13.93 -3.46 -4.83
C LYS A 7 -14.18 -1.97 -4.63
N VAL A 8 -13.41 -1.36 -3.74
CA VAL A 8 -13.35 0.10 -3.63
C VAL A 8 -12.70 0.59 -4.91
N ARG A 9 -13.51 1.08 -5.85
CA ARG A 9 -13.02 1.83 -7.00
C ARG A 9 -12.52 3.16 -6.46
N TYR A 10 -11.21 3.33 -6.39
CA TYR A 10 -10.60 4.64 -6.22
C TYR A 10 -10.82 5.41 -7.52
N ASP A 11 -11.81 6.30 -7.53
CA ASP A 11 -12.00 7.27 -8.61
C ASP A 11 -10.85 8.27 -8.52
N SER A 12 -9.94 8.20 -9.50
CA SER A 12 -8.73 9.03 -9.62
C SER A 12 -9.00 10.53 -9.69
N THR A 13 -10.27 10.95 -9.75
CA THR A 13 -10.60 12.34 -10.09
C THR A 13 -10.61 13.25 -8.86
N ILE A 14 -10.87 12.77 -7.63
CA ILE A 14 -10.91 13.64 -6.44
C ILE A 14 -10.55 12.88 -5.14
N TYR A 15 -9.34 13.12 -4.62
CA TYR A 15 -9.00 12.79 -3.24
C TYR A 15 -9.69 13.82 -2.32
N HIS A 16 -10.58 13.33 -1.43
CA HIS A 16 -11.36 14.17 -0.53
C HIS A 16 -10.72 14.14 0.86
N GLY A 17 -9.93 15.15 1.20
CA GLY A 17 -9.47 15.33 2.57
C GLY A 17 -10.66 15.62 3.50
N THR A 18 -10.78 14.91 4.63
CA THR A 18 -11.91 15.06 5.55
C THR A 18 -11.84 16.30 6.45
N GLY A 19 -11.11 17.34 6.03
CA GLY A 19 -10.93 18.60 6.77
C GLY A 19 -11.15 19.81 5.87
N GLN A 20 -12.05 20.69 6.31
CA GLN A 20 -12.37 22.01 5.78
C GLN A 20 -11.33 22.62 4.79
N GLY A 21 -11.72 22.75 3.51
CA GLY A 21 -11.28 23.89 2.68
C GLY A 21 -10.59 23.57 1.36
N ASP A 22 -9.43 22.93 1.37
CA ASP A 22 -8.56 22.94 0.19
C ASP A 22 -8.35 21.53 -0.39
N LYS A 23 -8.92 21.30 -1.57
CA LYS A 23 -8.64 20.11 -2.38
C LYS A 23 -7.18 20.19 -2.84
N VAL A 24 -6.30 19.44 -2.19
CA VAL A 24 -4.90 19.34 -2.61
C VAL A 24 -4.80 18.36 -3.78
N ASP A 25 -4.34 18.86 -4.93
CA ASP A 25 -4.03 18.01 -6.08
C ASP A 25 -2.79 17.17 -5.77
N VAL A 26 -2.94 15.84 -5.82
CA VAL A 26 -1.88 14.86 -5.57
C VAL A 26 -1.51 14.05 -6.83
N SER A 27 -1.92 14.49 -8.01
CA SER A 27 -1.65 13.80 -9.29
C SER A 27 -0.15 13.61 -9.57
N ALA A 28 0.72 14.44 -8.99
CA ALA A 28 2.17 14.28 -9.09
C ALA A 28 2.68 13.03 -8.35
N TRP A 29 2.02 12.62 -7.26
CA TRP A 29 2.38 11.44 -6.47
C TRP A 29 2.00 10.13 -7.15
N GLU A 30 0.96 10.13 -7.98
CA GLU A 30 0.56 8.96 -8.77
C GLU A 30 1.66 8.54 -9.75
N LYS A 31 2.36 9.52 -10.34
CA LYS A 31 3.45 9.30 -11.30
C LYS A 31 4.67 8.60 -10.70
N VAL A 32 4.78 8.59 -9.37
CA VAL A 32 5.89 7.97 -8.62
C VAL A 32 5.44 6.74 -7.82
N PHE A 33 4.36 6.07 -8.27
CA PHE A 33 3.90 4.77 -7.75
C PHE A 33 3.42 4.79 -6.29
N THR A 34 2.95 5.94 -5.81
CA THR A 34 2.38 6.07 -4.46
C THR A 34 1.06 5.29 -4.37
N PRO A 35 0.86 4.43 -3.36
CA PRO A 35 -0.35 3.61 -3.26
C PRO A 35 -1.58 4.44 -2.87
N PRO A 36 -2.80 4.07 -3.28
CA PRO A 36 -4.01 4.88 -3.09
C PRO A 36 -4.31 5.31 -1.64
N PRO A 37 -4.18 4.43 -0.62
CA PRO A 37 -4.39 4.86 0.77
C PRO A 37 -3.40 5.94 1.25
N VAL A 38 -2.21 5.98 0.64
CA VAL A 38 -1.21 7.02 0.96
C VAL A 38 -1.55 8.32 0.22
N LEU A 39 -2.08 8.27 -1.00
CA LEU A 39 -2.53 9.46 -1.72
C LEU A 39 -3.63 10.22 -0.98
N GLU A 40 -4.57 9.51 -0.37
CA GLU A 40 -5.60 10.09 0.51
C GLU A 40 -4.96 10.83 1.69
N ALA A 41 -4.04 10.17 2.39
CA ALA A 41 -3.34 10.77 3.52
C ALA A 41 -2.47 11.98 3.11
N LEU A 42 -1.82 11.92 1.95
CA LEU A 42 -1.03 13.05 1.44
C LEU A 42 -1.92 14.26 1.12
N ALA A 43 -3.11 14.03 0.55
CA ALA A 43 -4.07 15.09 0.29
C ALA A 43 -4.57 15.72 1.60
N GLU A 44 -4.89 14.90 2.62
CA GLU A 44 -5.29 15.36 3.95
C GLU A 44 -4.20 16.19 4.65
N LEU A 45 -2.94 15.81 4.45
CA LEU A 45 -1.78 16.50 5.02
C LEU A 45 -1.32 17.72 4.21
N GLY A 46 -1.92 17.98 3.04
CA GLY A 46 -1.59 19.11 2.19
C GLY A 46 -0.31 18.94 1.36
N PHE A 47 0.15 17.70 1.14
CA PHE A 47 1.33 17.43 0.32
C PHE A 47 0.96 17.34 -1.17
N SER A 48 1.04 18.46 -1.88
CA SER A 48 0.70 18.54 -3.30
C SER A 48 1.65 17.77 -4.22
N GLU A 49 2.96 17.83 -3.97
CA GLU A 49 3.96 17.21 -4.83
C GLU A 49 5.11 16.53 -4.07
N PRO A 50 5.69 15.46 -4.64
CA PRO A 50 6.89 14.85 -4.08
C PRO A 50 8.10 15.77 -4.19
N THR A 51 8.98 15.74 -3.20
CA THR A 51 10.28 16.40 -3.26
C THR A 51 11.22 15.68 -4.24
N GLU A 52 12.32 16.33 -4.63
CA GLU A 52 13.28 15.75 -5.59
C GLU A 52 13.84 14.39 -5.15
N ILE A 53 14.20 14.24 -3.87
CA ILE A 53 14.68 12.94 -3.37
C ILE A 53 13.58 11.86 -3.41
N GLN A 54 12.32 12.23 -3.22
CA GLN A 54 11.19 11.30 -3.31
C GLN A 54 10.91 10.91 -4.77
N LYS A 55 10.97 11.86 -5.71
CA LYS A 55 10.84 11.59 -7.15
C LYS A 55 11.88 10.58 -7.65
N LEU A 56 13.11 10.66 -7.13
CA LEU A 56 14.18 9.72 -7.45
C LEU A 56 14.03 8.38 -6.72
N ALA A 57 13.72 8.40 -5.42
CA ALA A 57 13.72 7.20 -4.59
C ALA A 57 12.49 6.31 -4.79
N LEU A 58 11.30 6.88 -4.95
CA LEU A 58 10.06 6.10 -4.95
C LEU A 58 9.96 5.12 -6.13
N PRO A 59 10.28 5.50 -7.39
CA PRO A 59 10.30 4.54 -8.49
C PRO A 59 11.31 3.40 -8.27
N ALA A 60 12.53 3.72 -7.82
CA ALA A 60 13.55 2.72 -7.55
C ALA A 60 13.15 1.74 -6.42
N ALA A 61 12.54 2.25 -5.35
CA ALA A 61 12.15 1.43 -4.21
C ALA A 61 10.87 0.61 -4.48
N ILE A 62 9.88 1.22 -5.14
CA ILE A 62 8.56 0.62 -5.34
C ILE A 62 8.51 -0.23 -6.60
N LYS A 63 8.91 0.32 -7.74
CA LYS A 63 8.81 -0.39 -9.02
C LYS A 63 9.98 -1.35 -9.22
N GLU A 64 11.19 -0.91 -8.92
CA GLU A 64 12.42 -1.67 -9.22
C GLU A 64 12.89 -2.53 -8.05
N ARG A 65 12.33 -2.33 -6.84
CA ARG A 65 12.68 -3.07 -5.61
C ARG A 65 14.19 -3.03 -5.33
N MET A 66 14.82 -1.89 -5.54
CA MET A 66 16.24 -1.69 -5.31
C MET A 66 16.53 -1.20 -3.90
N ASP A 67 17.71 -1.58 -3.39
CA ASP A 67 18.29 -0.94 -2.22
C ASP A 67 18.82 0.45 -2.60
N ILE A 68 18.52 1.45 -1.76
CA ILE A 68 18.81 2.86 -2.04
C ILE A 68 19.62 3.46 -0.91
N ILE A 69 20.72 4.13 -1.26
CA ILE A 69 21.46 5.00 -0.35
C ILE A 69 21.09 6.45 -0.69
N GLY A 70 20.27 7.07 0.15
CA GLY A 70 19.84 8.47 0.00
C GLY A 70 20.64 9.42 0.89
N ALA A 71 21.39 10.35 0.30
CA ALA A 71 22.07 11.43 1.01
C ALA A 71 21.42 12.78 0.66
N ALA A 72 20.79 13.41 1.64
CA ALA A 72 20.22 14.75 1.52
C ALA A 72 20.15 15.42 2.90
N GLU A 73 19.95 16.73 2.94
CA GLU A 73 19.83 17.50 4.17
C GLU A 73 18.50 17.27 4.91
N THR A 74 18.42 17.73 6.16
CA THR A 74 17.16 17.73 6.93
C THR A 74 16.16 18.65 6.24
N GLY A 75 14.89 18.25 6.19
CA GLY A 75 13.84 18.99 5.47
C GLY A 75 13.66 18.58 4.00
N SER A 76 14.58 17.81 3.39
CA SER A 76 14.42 17.37 1.99
C SER A 76 13.33 16.31 1.76
N GLY A 77 12.61 15.86 2.80
CA GLY A 77 11.52 14.89 2.67
C GLY A 77 11.94 13.40 2.70
N LYS A 78 13.14 13.08 3.20
CA LYS A 78 13.65 11.69 3.30
C LYS A 78 12.71 10.74 4.05
N THR A 79 11.98 11.24 5.05
CA THR A 79 11.05 10.42 5.85
C THR A 79 9.98 9.77 4.99
N LEU A 80 9.32 10.52 4.10
CA LEU A 80 8.34 9.95 3.17
C LEU A 80 9.01 9.14 2.05
N ALA A 81 10.22 9.52 1.62
CA ALA A 81 10.99 8.77 0.63
C ALA A 81 11.26 7.32 1.07
N PHE A 82 11.44 7.09 2.38
CA PHE A 82 11.62 5.76 2.96
C PHE A 82 10.32 5.11 3.46
N GLY A 83 9.41 5.91 4.04
CA GLY A 83 8.17 5.41 4.63
C GLY A 83 7.15 4.90 3.60
N ILE A 84 6.99 5.60 2.46
CA ILE A 84 6.00 5.22 1.44
C ILE A 84 6.31 3.82 0.85
N PRO A 85 7.55 3.48 0.47
CA PRO A 85 7.87 2.13 0.01
C PRO A 85 7.58 1.02 1.03
N ILE A 86 7.82 1.28 2.32
CA ILE A 86 7.49 0.33 3.40
C ILE A 86 5.98 0.10 3.48
N ILE A 87 5.20 1.19 3.51
CA ILE A 87 3.74 1.11 3.55
C ILE A 87 3.23 0.36 2.32
N HIS A 88 3.78 0.65 1.13
CA HIS A 88 3.44 -0.07 -0.10
C HIS A 88 3.70 -1.58 0.05
N GLY A 89 4.84 -1.99 0.61
CA GLY A 89 5.15 -3.40 0.87
C GLY A 89 4.10 -4.06 1.76
N ILE A 90 3.82 -3.47 2.92
CA ILE A 90 2.83 -3.99 3.88
C ILE A 90 1.43 -4.09 3.27
N LEU A 91 1.02 -3.10 2.47
CA LEU A 91 -0.27 -3.14 1.77
C LEU A 91 -0.32 -4.25 0.73
N SER A 92 0.78 -4.49 0.02
CA SER A 92 0.89 -5.57 -0.97
C SER A 92 0.79 -6.94 -0.29
N ASP A 93 1.47 -7.13 0.85
CA ASP A 93 1.45 -8.38 1.61
C ASP A 93 0.04 -8.66 2.15
N LYS A 94 -0.64 -7.65 2.70
CA LYS A 94 -2.04 -7.79 3.17
C LYS A 94 -2.99 -8.15 2.03
N GLN A 95 -2.80 -7.58 0.85
CA GLN A 95 -3.61 -7.91 -0.33
C GLN A 95 -3.36 -9.36 -0.75
N TYR A 96 -2.10 -9.80 -0.77
CA TYR A 96 -1.73 -11.17 -1.08
C TYR A 96 -2.37 -12.17 -0.10
N GLU A 97 -2.33 -11.90 1.21
CA GLU A 97 -2.97 -12.74 2.24
C GLU A 97 -4.50 -12.80 2.08
N ALA A 98 -5.14 -11.67 1.73
CA ALA A 98 -6.57 -11.61 1.51
C ALA A 98 -7.01 -12.38 0.26
N GLU A 99 -6.19 -12.40 -0.79
CA GLU A 99 -6.42 -13.16 -2.02
C GLU A 99 -6.06 -14.64 -1.88
N ASN A 100 -5.13 -14.97 -0.99
CA ASN A 100 -4.63 -16.31 -0.73
C ASN A 100 -4.82 -16.68 0.76
N PRO A 101 -6.06 -16.80 1.25
CA PRO A 101 -6.29 -17.16 2.64
C PRO A 101 -5.67 -18.53 2.90
N HIS A 102 -4.62 -18.57 3.72
CA HIS A 102 -4.04 -19.83 4.17
C HIS A 102 -5.17 -20.63 4.84
N GLU A 103 -5.53 -21.78 4.26
CA GLU A 103 -6.37 -22.74 4.96
C GLU A 103 -5.69 -23.02 6.30
N GLU A 104 -6.36 -22.66 7.39
CA GLU A 104 -5.86 -22.86 8.75
C GLU A 104 -5.53 -24.35 8.93
N GLN A 105 -4.23 -24.66 8.81
CA GLN A 105 -3.71 -26.00 9.01
C GLN A 105 -3.69 -26.24 10.51
N LEU A 106 -4.70 -26.96 11.00
CA LEU A 106 -4.67 -27.49 12.36
C LEU A 106 -3.56 -28.55 12.42
N THR A 107 -2.42 -28.20 13.00
CA THR A 107 -1.34 -29.15 13.29
C THR A 107 -1.75 -30.04 14.45
N VAL A 108 -2.19 -31.27 14.14
CA VAL A 108 -2.39 -32.35 15.11
C VAL A 108 -1.35 -33.44 14.86
N GLY A 109 -0.20 -33.36 15.53
CA GLY A 109 0.93 -34.25 15.26
C GLY A 109 1.52 -34.05 13.87
N TRP A 110 2.60 -34.76 13.56
CA TRP A 110 3.43 -34.65 12.34
C TRP A 110 2.72 -35.02 11.01
N ARG A 111 1.38 -34.98 10.96
CA ARG A 111 0.57 -35.39 9.81
C ARG A 111 -0.35 -34.24 9.40
N THR A 112 -0.06 -33.65 8.23
CA THR A 112 -0.95 -32.70 7.56
C THR A 112 -2.15 -33.46 6.98
N VAL A 113 -3.36 -33.20 7.49
CA VAL A 113 -4.61 -33.73 6.91
C VAL A 113 -5.40 -32.58 6.26
N ASN A 114 -5.66 -32.71 4.96
CA ASN A 114 -6.50 -31.77 4.21
C ASN A 114 -7.98 -31.93 4.59
N LYS A 115 -8.68 -30.81 4.88
CA LYS A 115 -10.09 -30.78 5.32
C LYS A 115 -11.11 -31.24 4.26
N LYS A 116 -10.71 -31.59 3.04
CA LYS A 116 -11.61 -32.02 1.95
C LYS A 116 -12.14 -33.45 2.04
N THR A 117 -11.73 -34.25 3.03
CA THR A 117 -12.16 -35.67 3.16
C THR A 117 -13.13 -35.91 4.33
N VAL A 118 -13.99 -34.95 4.67
CA VAL A 118 -15.19 -35.24 5.47
C VAL A 118 -16.37 -35.35 4.52
N VAL A 119 -16.41 -36.46 3.77
CA VAL A 119 -17.65 -36.94 3.18
C VAL A 119 -18.57 -37.34 4.33
N LYS A 120 -19.67 -36.62 4.43
CA LYS A 120 -20.82 -36.89 5.29
C LYS A 120 -21.19 -38.38 5.18
N ALA A 121 -21.15 -39.10 6.30
CA ALA A 121 -21.95 -40.32 6.47
C ALA A 121 -23.37 -39.93 6.89
#